data_AF-A0A388SSK7-F1
#
_entry.id   AF-A0A388SSK7-F1
#
_cell.length_a   1.000
_cell.length_b   1.000
_cell.length_c   1.000
_cell.angle_alpha   90.00
_cell.angle_beta   90.00
_cell.angle_gamma   90.00
#
_symmetry.space_group_name_H-M   'P 1'
#
loop_
_entity.id
_entity.type
_entity.pdbx_description
1 polymer ?
#
loop_
_entity_poly.entity_id
_entity_poly.type
_entity_poly.pdbx_seq_one_letter_code
_entity_poly.pdbx_strand_id
1 'polypeptide(L)'
;MQPWAAPRHAETTLHGCDRAFGLGILHLRGLTLAGRIKDKRTAQQHIDAAWRVAGEFAEDIAEHGIHFGPENTAVHVISTASDMEDHRRALDTADDLIRSGLTLPATRVGPLHMNLSRSRLALGDRDGALESLEEAWNVAPEMARVHPTSQELMRVLTSLHRRSNPRLTRLAKRAGVPF
;
A
#
# COMPACT_ATOMS: atom_id res chain seq x y z
N MET A 1 -14.96 -18.81 -35.25
CA MET A 1 -14.70 -18.48 -33.82
C MET A 1 -13.18 -18.39 -33.68
N GLN A 2 -12.61 -17.18 -33.70
CA GLN A 2 -11.15 -17.00 -33.65
C GLN A 2 -10.64 -17.17 -32.21
N PRO A 3 -9.51 -17.86 -32.00
CA PRO A 3 -8.93 -18.04 -30.67
C PRO A 3 -8.31 -16.73 -30.18
N TRP A 4 -8.70 -16.32 -28.96
CA TRP A 4 -8.13 -15.21 -28.20
C TRP A 4 -6.61 -15.39 -28.03
N ALA A 5 -5.82 -14.56 -28.72
CA ALA A 5 -4.36 -14.57 -28.73
C ALA A 5 -3.75 -13.37 -27.96
N ALA A 6 -4.39 -12.92 -26.88
CA ALA A 6 -4.07 -11.63 -26.27
C ALA A 6 -2.71 -11.48 -25.55
N PRO A 7 -2.10 -12.51 -24.89
CA PRO A 7 -0.94 -12.23 -24.04
C PRO A 7 0.33 -11.84 -24.82
N ARG A 8 0.59 -12.49 -25.97
CA ARG A 8 1.83 -12.28 -26.75
C ARG A 8 1.80 -11.03 -27.64
N HIS A 9 0.62 -10.56 -28.04
CA HIS A 9 0.52 -9.39 -28.92
C HIS A 9 0.85 -8.10 -28.15
N ALA A 10 0.32 -7.93 -26.93
CA ALA A 10 0.55 -6.74 -26.12
C ALA A 10 2.04 -6.52 -25.79
N GLU A 11 2.80 -7.59 -25.52
CA GLU A 11 4.24 -7.52 -25.22
C GLU A 11 5.09 -7.04 -26.41
N THR A 12 4.60 -7.22 -27.64
CA THR A 12 5.33 -6.87 -28.88
C THR A 12 4.91 -5.53 -29.47
N THR A 13 3.72 -5.02 -29.13
CA THR A 13 3.14 -3.80 -29.69
C THR A 13 3.30 -2.55 -28.84
N LEU A 14 3.53 -2.69 -27.53
CA LEU A 14 3.71 -1.54 -26.64
C LEU A 14 5.14 -1.00 -26.80
N HIS A 15 5.26 0.31 -26.96
CA HIS A 15 6.55 1.01 -27.08
C HIS A 15 6.54 2.27 -26.19
N GLY A 16 7.73 2.75 -25.84
CA GLY A 16 7.88 3.98 -25.04
C GLY A 16 7.10 3.94 -23.73
N CYS A 17 6.37 5.03 -23.45
CA CYS A 17 5.63 5.25 -22.21
C CYS A 17 4.61 4.13 -21.89
N ASP A 18 3.82 3.69 -22.87
CA ASP A 18 2.77 2.67 -22.65
C ASP A 18 3.38 1.32 -22.25
N ARG A 19 4.55 0.98 -22.81
CA ARG A 19 5.29 -0.22 -22.42
C ARG A 19 5.80 -0.10 -20.99
N ALA A 20 6.38 1.04 -20.64
CA ALA A 20 6.87 1.32 -19.29
C ALA A 20 5.71 1.25 -18.28
N PHE A 21 4.58 1.90 -18.56
CA PHE A 21 3.39 1.85 -17.72
C PHE A 21 2.89 0.41 -17.52
N GLY A 22 2.73 -0.35 -18.60
CA GLY A 22 2.28 -1.75 -18.55
C GLY A 22 3.23 -2.66 -17.76
N LEU A 23 4.54 -2.59 -18.03
CA LEU A 23 5.54 -3.36 -17.29
C LEU A 23 5.59 -2.96 -15.82
N GLY A 24 5.50 -1.66 -15.54
CA GLY A 24 5.46 -1.10 -14.21
C GLY A 24 4.37 -1.74 -13.38
N ILE A 25 3.13 -1.72 -13.88
CA ILE A 25 1.98 -2.36 -13.23
C ILE A 25 2.22 -3.86 -13.00
N LEU A 26 2.75 -4.57 -13.99
CA LEU A 26 3.05 -6.01 -13.86
C LEU A 26 4.08 -6.26 -12.76
N HIS A 27 5.13 -5.45 -12.65
CA HIS A 27 6.10 -5.56 -11.57
C HIS A 27 5.50 -5.23 -10.20
N LEU A 28 4.62 -4.22 -10.09
CA LEU A 28 3.89 -3.93 -8.85
C LEU A 28 3.01 -5.11 -8.40
N ARG A 29 2.39 -5.84 -9.34
CA ARG A 29 1.65 -7.07 -9.03
C ARG A 29 2.59 -8.21 -8.63
N GLY A 30 3.70 -8.38 -9.35
CA GLY A 30 4.72 -9.38 -9.06
C GLY A 30 5.29 -9.24 -7.65
N LEU A 31 5.72 -8.05 -7.24
CA LEU A 31 6.25 -7.82 -5.89
C LEU A 31 5.20 -8.05 -4.80
N THR A 32 3.93 -7.69 -5.06
CA THR A 32 2.83 -7.90 -4.11
C THR A 32 2.58 -9.39 -3.88
N LEU A 33 2.53 -10.18 -4.97
CA LEU A 33 2.31 -11.62 -4.90
C LEU A 33 3.49 -12.35 -4.24
N ALA A 34 4.72 -12.02 -4.65
CA ALA A 34 5.94 -12.59 -4.07
C ALA A 34 6.07 -12.26 -2.57
N GLY A 35 5.73 -11.03 -2.16
CA GLY A 35 5.72 -10.62 -0.76
C GLY A 35 4.77 -11.45 0.10
N ARG A 36 3.54 -11.70 -0.38
CA ARG A 36 2.53 -12.48 0.35
C ARG A 36 2.93 -13.93 0.59
N ILE A 37 3.71 -14.53 -0.32
CA ILE A 37 4.27 -15.88 -0.14
C ILE A 37 5.66 -15.87 0.49
N LYS A 38 6.15 -14.70 0.92
CA LYS A 38 7.47 -14.47 1.55
C LYS A 38 8.65 -14.90 0.68
N ASP A 39 8.51 -14.88 -0.65
CA ASP A 39 9.63 -15.09 -1.57
C ASP A 39 10.46 -13.80 -1.70
N LYS A 40 11.45 -13.67 -0.81
CA LYS A 40 12.29 -12.47 -0.72
C LYS A 40 13.03 -12.16 -2.02
N ARG A 41 13.49 -13.20 -2.73
CA ARG A 41 14.31 -13.04 -3.93
C ARG A 41 13.46 -12.50 -5.08
N THR A 42 12.32 -13.15 -5.33
CA THR A 42 11.41 -12.75 -6.40
C THR A 42 10.79 -11.38 -6.09
N ALA A 43 10.43 -11.11 -4.83
CA ALA A 43 9.94 -9.79 -4.42
C ALA A 43 10.97 -8.70 -4.73
N GLN A 44 12.24 -8.89 -4.33
CA GLN A 44 13.28 -7.89 -4.59
C GLN A 44 13.53 -7.68 -6.10
N GLN A 45 13.51 -8.74 -6.91
CA GLN A 45 13.63 -8.62 -8.37
C GLN A 45 12.51 -7.75 -8.97
N HIS A 46 11.26 -7.94 -8.53
CA HIS A 46 10.15 -7.10 -8.98
C HIS A 46 10.22 -5.68 -8.42
N ILE A 47 10.71 -5.48 -7.20
CA ILE A 47 10.94 -4.14 -6.62
C ILE A 47 11.96 -3.37 -7.45
N ASP A 48 13.12 -3.98 -7.75
CA ASP A 48 14.18 -3.33 -8.54
C ASP A 48 13.72 -3.02 -9.96
N ALA A 49 12.94 -3.92 -10.56
CA ALA A 49 12.36 -3.69 -11.88
C ALA A 49 11.29 -2.59 -11.86
N ALA A 50 10.41 -2.56 -10.86
CA ALA A 50 9.40 -1.51 -10.71
C ALA A 50 10.05 -0.13 -10.56
N TRP A 51 11.09 -0.01 -9.72
CA TRP A 51 11.81 1.26 -9.55
C TRP A 51 12.54 1.72 -10.82
N ARG A 52 13.18 0.81 -11.55
CA ARG A 52 13.81 1.16 -12.84
C ARG A 52 12.80 1.73 -13.82
N VAL A 53 11.62 1.11 -13.91
CA VAL A 53 10.56 1.56 -14.82
C VAL A 53 9.90 2.85 -14.31
N ALA A 54 9.70 2.99 -13.00
CA ALA A 54 9.17 4.22 -12.40
C ALA A 54 10.08 5.43 -12.63
N GLY A 55 11.40 5.21 -12.76
CA GLY A 55 12.37 6.27 -13.10
C GLY A 55 12.19 6.89 -14.49
N GLU A 56 11.37 6.29 -15.36
CA GLU A 56 10.98 6.88 -16.65
C GLU A 56 9.85 7.93 -16.50
N PHE A 57 9.25 8.04 -15.31
CA PHE A 57 8.14 8.94 -15.01
C PHE A 57 8.59 10.02 -14.00
N ALA A 58 8.31 11.28 -14.31
CA ALA A 58 8.59 12.39 -13.40
C ALA A 58 7.65 12.39 -12.18
N GLU A 59 6.41 11.96 -12.38
CA GLU A 59 5.35 11.86 -11.39
C GLU A 59 4.45 10.67 -11.70
N ASP A 60 3.56 10.31 -10.77
CA ASP A 60 2.56 9.27 -11.01
C ASP A 60 1.56 9.67 -12.09
N ILE A 61 1.42 8.82 -13.11
CA ILE A 61 0.39 8.97 -14.12
C ILE A 61 -0.81 8.06 -13.81
N ALA A 62 -1.99 8.47 -14.26
CA ALA A 62 -3.24 7.74 -14.08
C ALA A 62 -3.90 7.46 -15.42
N GLU A 63 -3.91 6.21 -15.86
CA GLU A 63 -4.59 5.78 -17.06
C GLU A 63 -5.68 4.77 -16.72
N HIS A 64 -6.91 5.01 -17.18
CA HIS A 64 -8.05 4.11 -16.96
C HIS A 64 -8.29 3.77 -15.47
N GLY A 65 -7.94 4.68 -14.55
CA GLY A 65 -8.05 4.48 -13.10
C GLY A 65 -6.92 3.65 -12.47
N ILE A 66 -5.89 3.30 -13.25
CA ILE A 66 -4.69 2.63 -12.78
C ILE A 66 -3.57 3.66 -12.65
N HIS A 67 -2.93 3.69 -11.49
CA HIS A 67 -1.82 4.60 -11.20
C HIS A 67 -0.49 3.88 -11.33
N PHE A 68 0.48 4.54 -11.94
CA PHE A 68 1.86 4.08 -11.94
C PHE A 68 2.83 5.27 -11.95
N GLY A 69 3.90 5.13 -11.18
CA GLY A 69 4.97 6.10 -11.06
C GLY A 69 5.72 5.91 -9.74
N PRO A 70 6.59 6.86 -9.36
CA PRO A 70 7.42 6.77 -8.17
C PRO A 70 6.64 6.62 -6.85
N GLU A 71 5.56 7.37 -6.66
CA GLU A 71 4.78 7.36 -5.41
C GLU A 71 4.01 6.04 -5.25
N ASN A 72 3.28 5.60 -6.28
CA ASN A 72 2.55 4.33 -6.18
C ASN A 72 3.52 3.14 -6.10
N THR A 73 4.71 3.24 -6.71
CA THR A 73 5.78 2.23 -6.51
C THR A 73 6.19 2.16 -5.05
N ALA A 74 6.49 3.30 -4.40
CA ALA A 74 6.81 3.34 -2.98
C ALA A 74 5.70 2.71 -2.11
N VAL A 75 4.43 3.06 -2.35
CA VAL A 75 3.28 2.49 -1.62
C VAL A 75 3.25 0.96 -1.73
N HIS A 76 3.49 0.42 -2.93
CA HIS A 76 3.54 -1.01 -3.18
C HIS A 76 4.75 -1.68 -2.49
N VAL A 77 5.91 -1.03 -2.46
CA VAL A 77 7.10 -1.50 -1.72
C VAL A 77 6.83 -1.53 -0.21
N ILE A 78 6.22 -0.48 0.35
CA ILE A 78 5.88 -0.39 1.79
C ILE A 78 4.95 -1.53 2.19
N SER A 79 3.89 -1.77 1.41
CA SER A 79 2.96 -2.87 1.65
C SER A 79 3.66 -4.23 1.59
N THR A 80 4.57 -4.41 0.64
CA THR A 80 5.29 -5.67 0.42
C THR A 80 6.32 -5.95 1.50
N ALA A 81 7.08 -4.93 1.91
CA ALA A 81 7.98 -5.03 3.06
C ALA A 81 7.19 -5.41 4.33
N SER A 82 6.02 -4.80 4.53
CA SER A 82 5.13 -5.14 5.65
C SER A 82 4.59 -6.58 5.57
N ASP A 83 4.25 -7.09 4.38
CA ASP A 83 3.84 -8.50 4.17
C ASP A 83 4.98 -9.50 4.40
N MET A 84 6.21 -9.06 4.16
CA MET A 84 7.44 -9.81 4.42
C MET A 84 7.97 -9.67 5.85
N GLU A 85 7.21 -9.02 6.74
CA GLU A 85 7.59 -8.72 8.14
C GLU A 85 8.85 -7.84 8.28
N ASP A 86 9.24 -7.15 7.21
CA ASP A 86 10.31 -6.14 7.21
C ASP A 86 9.73 -4.76 7.54
N HIS A 87 9.18 -4.65 8.75
CA HIS A 87 8.43 -3.48 9.20
C HIS A 87 9.30 -2.21 9.33
N ARG A 88 10.59 -2.36 9.61
CA ARG A 88 11.51 -1.20 9.66
C ARG A 88 11.70 -0.61 8.28
N ARG A 89 12.04 -1.44 7.28
CA ARG A 89 12.15 -0.99 5.88
C ARG A 89 10.86 -0.34 5.39
N ALA A 90 9.71 -0.91 5.77
CA ALA A 90 8.41 -0.35 5.41
C ALA A 90 8.23 1.09 5.95
N LEU A 91 8.63 1.35 7.20
CA LEU A 91 8.54 2.68 7.81
C LEU A 91 9.61 3.64 7.25
N ASP A 92 10.84 3.18 7.06
CA ASP A 92 11.91 4.00 6.47
C ASP A 92 11.52 4.49 5.06
N THR A 93 10.97 3.59 4.24
CA THR A 93 10.49 3.93 2.88
C THR A 93 9.30 4.90 2.93
N ALA A 94 8.41 4.73 3.92
CA ALA A 94 7.26 5.61 4.08
C ALA A 94 7.66 7.02 4.51
N ASP A 95 8.66 7.13 5.39
CA ASP A 95 9.19 8.41 5.85
C ASP A 95 9.79 9.21 4.69
N ASP A 96 10.53 8.56 3.78
CA ASP A 96 11.03 9.18 2.55
C ASP A 96 9.90 9.66 1.63
N LEU A 97 8.89 8.81 1.42
CA LEU A 97 7.73 9.12 0.60
C LEU A 97 6.94 10.31 1.16
N ILE A 98 6.62 10.31 2.45
CA ILE A 98 5.83 11.36 3.10
C ILE A 98 6.60 12.69 3.11
N ARG A 99 7.91 12.68 3.35
CA ARG A 99 8.75 13.90 3.30
C ARG A 99 8.76 14.54 1.91
N SER A 100 8.67 13.73 0.86
CA SER A 100 8.68 14.20 -0.53
C SER A 100 7.35 14.86 -0.95
N GLY A 101 6.30 14.69 -0.14
CA GLY A 101 4.93 15.09 -0.47
C GLY A 101 4.19 13.97 -1.21
N LEU A 102 2.90 13.82 -0.91
CA LEU A 102 2.03 12.81 -1.53
C LEU A 102 1.01 13.51 -2.44
N THR A 103 0.97 13.11 -3.70
CA THR A 103 -0.01 13.56 -4.69
C THR A 103 -1.03 12.47 -5.04
N LEU A 104 -0.79 11.24 -4.57
CA LEU A 104 -1.69 10.10 -4.76
C LEU A 104 -3.12 10.33 -4.22
N PRO A 105 -4.14 9.71 -4.85
CA PRO A 105 -5.52 9.83 -4.38
C PRO A 105 -5.73 9.13 -3.02
N ALA A 106 -6.81 9.50 -2.33
CA ALA A 106 -7.21 8.91 -1.06
C ALA A 106 -7.29 7.37 -1.08
N THR A 107 -7.62 6.79 -2.24
CA THR A 107 -7.69 5.33 -2.46
C THR A 107 -6.34 4.61 -2.38
N ARG A 108 -5.22 5.35 -2.41
CA ARG A 108 -3.85 4.85 -2.22
C ARG A 108 -3.29 5.26 -0.86
N VAL A 109 -3.54 6.50 -0.45
CA VAL A 109 -3.06 7.05 0.82
C VAL A 109 -3.72 6.37 2.03
N GLY A 110 -5.02 6.04 1.97
CA GLY A 110 -5.70 5.31 3.04
C GLY A 110 -5.04 3.95 3.36
N PRO A 111 -4.90 3.04 2.37
CA PRO A 111 -4.19 1.77 2.56
C PRO A 111 -2.71 1.91 2.94
N LEU A 112 -2.02 2.97 2.50
CA LEU A 112 -0.66 3.28 2.95
C LEU A 112 -0.66 3.43 4.48
N HIS A 113 -1.48 4.30 5.05
CA HIS A 113 -1.55 4.52 6.49
C HIS A 113 -1.98 3.27 7.28
N MET A 114 -2.83 2.41 6.71
CA MET A 114 -3.15 1.11 7.33
C MET A 114 -1.91 0.19 7.39
N ASN A 115 -1.07 0.18 6.36
CA ASN A 115 0.19 -0.56 6.38
C ASN A 115 1.18 0.02 7.40
N LEU A 116 1.27 1.35 7.52
CA LEU A 116 2.10 1.99 8.56
C LEU A 116 1.61 1.63 9.97
N SER A 117 0.29 1.65 10.17
CA SER A 117 -0.32 1.21 11.43
C SER A 117 0.07 -0.22 11.78
N ARG A 118 -0.03 -1.15 10.81
CA ARG A 118 0.39 -2.55 10.97
C ARG A 118 1.88 -2.66 11.33
N SER A 119 2.75 -1.93 10.63
CA SER A 119 4.20 -2.00 10.86
C SER A 119 4.62 -1.39 12.20
N ARG A 120 4.03 -0.26 12.61
CA ARG A 120 4.24 0.33 13.94
C ARG A 120 3.78 -0.61 15.06
N LEU A 121 2.61 -1.23 14.89
CA LEU A 121 2.07 -2.18 15.85
C LEU A 121 2.98 -3.41 16.01
N ALA A 122 3.50 -3.95 14.91
CA ALA A 122 4.42 -5.09 14.91
C ALA A 122 5.75 -4.77 15.62
N LEU A 123 6.17 -3.51 15.61
CA LEU A 123 7.35 -3.02 16.34
C LEU A 123 7.05 -2.58 17.78
N GLY A 124 5.80 -2.72 18.23
CA GLY A 124 5.37 -2.38 19.59
C GLY A 124 4.97 -0.91 19.80
N ASP A 125 5.03 -0.08 18.75
CA ASP A 125 4.58 1.32 18.78
C ASP A 125 3.05 1.40 18.62
N ARG A 126 2.35 1.29 19.75
CA ARG A 126 0.88 1.28 19.80
C ARG A 126 0.28 2.66 19.52
N ASP A 127 0.92 3.72 20.01
CA ASP A 127 0.41 5.07 19.87
C ASP A 127 0.57 5.56 18.42
N GLY A 128 1.73 5.33 17.81
CA GLY A 128 1.93 5.63 16.39
C GLY A 128 1.12 4.72 15.48
N ALA A 129 0.84 3.48 15.88
CA ALA A 129 -0.08 2.62 15.15
C ALA A 129 -1.50 3.20 15.15
N LEU A 130 -1.99 3.68 16.31
CA LEU A 130 -3.29 4.33 16.42
C LEU A 130 -3.35 5.64 15.61
N GLU A 131 -2.31 6.46 15.66
CA GLU A 131 -2.20 7.67 14.86
C GLU A 131 -2.29 7.39 13.36
N SER A 132 -1.56 6.37 12.90
CA SER A 132 -1.62 5.96 11.49
C SER A 132 -3.02 5.47 11.10
N LEU A 133 -3.68 4.71 11.99
CA LEU A 133 -5.04 4.26 11.72
C LEU A 133 -6.02 5.44 11.67
N GLU A 134 -5.91 6.41 12.57
CA GLU A 134 -6.71 7.64 12.53
C GLU A 134 -6.50 8.39 11.21
N GLU A 135 -5.27 8.48 10.72
CA GLU A 135 -4.99 9.13 9.43
C GLU A 135 -5.63 8.40 8.25
N ALA A 136 -5.60 7.07 8.23
CA ALA A 136 -6.33 6.29 7.22
C ALA A 136 -7.85 6.61 7.22
N TRP A 137 -8.44 6.80 8.41
CA TRP A 137 -9.84 7.17 8.60
C TRP A 137 -10.14 8.64 8.27
N ASN A 138 -9.16 9.52 8.35
CA ASN A 138 -9.32 10.92 7.97
C ASN A 138 -9.27 11.08 6.44
N VAL A 139 -8.32 10.41 5.79
CA VAL A 139 -8.12 10.48 4.35
C VAL A 139 -9.20 9.72 3.57
N ALA A 140 -9.56 8.51 4.00
CA ALA A 140 -10.44 7.62 3.25
C ALA A 140 -11.48 6.92 4.15
N PRO A 141 -12.39 7.65 4.82
CA PRO A 141 -13.29 7.11 5.84
C PRO A 141 -14.17 5.95 5.35
N GLU A 142 -14.78 6.08 4.16
CA GLU A 142 -15.66 5.04 3.61
C GLU A 142 -14.89 3.74 3.32
N MET A 143 -13.66 3.85 2.82
CA MET A 143 -12.78 2.70 2.60
C MET A 143 -12.30 2.11 3.93
N ALA A 144 -11.82 2.94 4.85
CA ALA A 144 -11.32 2.52 6.15
C ALA A 144 -12.38 1.80 6.99
N ARG A 145 -13.66 2.14 6.81
CA ARG A 145 -14.79 1.45 7.45
C ARG A 145 -14.92 -0.01 7.05
N VAL A 146 -14.69 -0.33 5.78
CA VAL A 146 -14.92 -1.69 5.23
C VAL A 146 -13.64 -2.48 4.98
N HIS A 147 -12.47 -1.82 5.00
CA HIS A 147 -11.21 -2.47 4.68
C HIS A 147 -10.77 -3.48 5.78
N PRO A 148 -10.48 -4.74 5.44
CA PRO A 148 -10.16 -5.77 6.43
C PRO A 148 -8.99 -5.41 7.35
N THR A 149 -7.92 -4.81 6.80
CA THR A 149 -6.76 -4.35 7.59
C THR A 149 -7.15 -3.31 8.64
N SER A 150 -8.01 -2.34 8.29
CA SER A 150 -8.47 -1.32 9.23
C SER A 150 -9.30 -1.93 10.36
N GLN A 151 -10.21 -2.86 10.02
CA GLN A 151 -11.03 -3.56 11.01
C GLN A 151 -10.22 -4.45 11.95
N GLU A 152 -9.20 -5.14 11.43
CA GLU A 152 -8.26 -5.93 12.24
C GLU A 152 -7.46 -5.03 13.18
N LEU A 153 -6.86 -3.95 12.66
CA LEU A 153 -6.10 -2.99 13.47
C LEU A 153 -6.94 -2.38 14.57
N MET A 154 -8.20 -2.01 14.28
CA MET A 154 -9.14 -1.53 15.29
C MET A 154 -9.35 -2.55 16.41
N ARG A 155 -9.58 -3.83 16.06
CA ARG A 155 -9.79 -4.91 17.04
C ARG A 155 -8.54 -5.13 17.89
N VAL A 156 -7.36 -5.20 17.28
CA VAL A 156 -6.10 -5.43 17.99
C VAL A 156 -5.74 -4.23 18.87
N LEU A 157 -5.84 -3.00 18.37
CA LEU A 157 -5.55 -1.82 19.17
C LEU A 157 -6.52 -1.68 20.34
N THR A 158 -7.80 -2.01 20.15
CA THR A 158 -8.80 -2.03 21.24
C THR A 158 -8.44 -3.07 22.30
N SER A 159 -8.06 -4.29 21.90
CA SER A 159 -7.71 -5.35 22.87
C SER A 159 -6.42 -5.06 23.65
N LEU A 160 -5.48 -4.33 23.05
CA LEU A 160 -4.22 -3.95 23.69
C LEU A 160 -4.39 -2.80 24.70
N HIS A 161 -5.46 -2.01 24.61
CA HIS A 161 -5.76 -0.92 25.52
C HIS A 161 -6.58 -1.41 26.72
N ARG A 162 -5.90 -1.71 27.84
CA ARG A 162 -6.54 -2.18 29.10
C ARG A 162 -7.45 -1.15 29.77
N ARG A 163 -7.33 0.14 29.43
CA ARG A 163 -8.18 1.24 29.89
C ARG A 163 -8.82 1.89 28.67
N SER A 164 -10.01 2.46 28.84
CA SER A 164 -10.69 3.21 27.79
C SER A 164 -9.76 4.28 27.20
N ASN A 165 -9.43 4.15 25.93
CA ASN A 165 -8.67 5.15 25.19
C ASN A 165 -9.66 6.01 24.40
N PRO A 166 -9.83 7.32 24.73
CA PRO A 166 -10.80 8.18 24.07
C PRO A 166 -10.64 8.27 22.55
N ARG A 167 -9.41 8.15 22.03
CA ARG A 167 -9.13 8.14 20.58
C ARG A 167 -9.76 6.92 19.91
N LEU A 168 -9.49 5.74 20.44
CA LEU A 168 -10.12 4.49 19.99
C LEU A 168 -11.64 4.52 20.16
N THR A 169 -12.14 5.05 21.27
CA THR A 169 -13.58 5.18 21.50
C THR A 169 -14.26 6.01 20.41
N ARG A 170 -13.66 7.15 20.04
CA ARG A 170 -14.15 7.99 18.94
C ARG A 170 -14.07 7.29 17.59
N LEU A 171 -12.96 6.60 17.33
CA LEU A 171 -12.73 5.95 16.05
C LEU A 171 -13.68 4.77 15.83
N ALA A 172 -13.88 3.91 16.82
CA ALA A 172 -14.84 2.81 16.69
C ALA A 172 -16.30 3.29 16.66
N LYS A 173 -16.63 4.42 17.30
CA LYS A 173 -17.94 5.09 17.11
C LYS A 173 -18.13 5.55 15.65
N ARG A 174 -17.10 6.12 15.00
CA ARG A 174 -17.12 6.44 13.56
C ARG A 174 -17.29 5.19 12.70
N ALA A 175 -16.70 4.07 13.13
CA ALA A 175 -16.77 2.80 12.42
C ALA A 175 -18.11 2.07 12.52
N GLY A 176 -18.94 2.41 13.50
CA GLY A 176 -20.16 1.65 13.79
C GLY A 176 -19.87 0.24 14.34
N VAL A 177 -18.67 0.04 14.90
CA VAL A 177 -18.30 -1.21 15.58
C VAL A 177 -18.73 -1.07 17.04
N PRO A 178 -19.62 -1.95 17.55
CA PRO A 178 -19.96 -1.94 18.97
C PRO A 178 -18.74 -2.37 19.80
N PHE A 179 -18.59 -1.73 20.97
CA PHE A 179 -17.60 -2.09 22.00
C PHE A 179 -18.12 -3.25 22.86
#